data_AF-A0A183LKQ6-F1
#
_entry.id   AF-A0A183LKQ6-F1
#
_cell.length_a   1.000
_cell.length_b   1.000
_cell.length_c   1.000
_cell.angle_alpha   90.00
_cell.angle_beta   90.00
_cell.angle_gamma   90.00
#
_symmetry.space_group_name_H-M   'P 1'
#
loop_
_entity.id
_entity.type
_entity.pdbx_description
1 polymer ?
#
loop_
_entity_poly.entity_id
_entity_poly.type
_entity_poly.pdbx_seq_one_letter_code
_entity_poly.pdbx_strand_id
1 'polypeptide(L)'
;METAEERHSRGKPIGQTSPYQAMGGLTGFSSLAPGITRMDTSGAGKLLSEEEMNKSITSVDNPFLRSHAQGVFNYKLGVNDMNGAERERHEVESQMRRPGESELDYYERRYQERVSLSASYVEIRV
;
A
#
# COMPACT_ATOMS: atom_id res chain seq x y z
N MET A 1 -33.57 19.56 16.35
CA MET A 1 -32.34 19.08 15.69
C MET A 1 -31.18 19.60 16.52
N GLU A 2 -30.35 18.71 17.07
CA GLU A 2 -29.12 19.11 17.79
C GLU A 2 -28.04 19.46 16.76
N THR A 3 -27.36 20.59 16.92
CA THR A 3 -26.27 21.00 16.01
C THR A 3 -24.94 20.33 16.41
N ALA A 4 -23.97 20.29 15.48
CA ALA A 4 -22.66 19.70 15.75
C ALA A 4 -21.93 20.40 16.91
N GLU A 5 -22.05 21.73 17.00
CA GLU A 5 -21.41 22.54 18.05
C GLU A 5 -22.02 22.28 19.43
N GLU A 6 -23.35 22.14 19.50
CA GLU A 6 -24.07 21.78 20.72
C GLU A 6 -23.70 20.37 21.22
N ARG A 7 -23.39 19.44 20.31
CA ARG A 7 -22.95 18.08 20.65
C ARG A 7 -21.49 18.06 21.12
N HIS A 8 -20.63 18.88 20.51
CA HIS A 8 -19.23 19.00 20.91
C HIS A 8 -19.09 19.55 22.33
N SER A 9 -19.83 20.61 22.64
CA SER A 9 -19.82 21.25 23.96
C SER A 9 -20.33 20.33 25.08
N ARG A 10 -21.14 19.32 24.73
CA ARG A 10 -21.60 18.25 25.63
C ARG A 10 -20.61 17.09 25.76
N GLY A 11 -19.41 17.20 25.16
CA GLY A 11 -18.36 16.19 25.21
C GLY A 11 -18.70 14.89 24.48
N LYS A 12 -19.68 14.93 23.55
CA LYS A 12 -20.09 13.75 22.77
C LYS A 12 -19.29 13.69 21.47
N PRO A 13 -18.86 12.50 21.02
CA PRO A 13 -18.13 12.37 19.78
C PRO A 13 -19.02 12.81 18.60
N ILE A 14 -18.42 13.58 17.71
CA ILE A 14 -19.01 13.98 16.43
C ILE A 14 -18.37 13.07 15.39
N GLY A 15 -19.22 12.33 14.65
CA GLY A 15 -18.73 11.49 13.57
C GLY A 15 -18.05 12.34 12.51
N GLN A 16 -17.01 11.80 11.86
CA GLN A 16 -16.43 12.46 10.70
C GLN A 16 -17.49 12.57 9.60
N THR A 17 -17.56 13.73 8.96
CA THR A 17 -18.43 13.92 7.80
C THR A 17 -18.04 12.89 6.75
N SER A 18 -18.98 12.02 6.37
CA SER A 18 -18.74 11.02 5.32
C SER A 18 -18.22 11.74 4.07
N PRO A 19 -17.05 11.34 3.52
CA PRO A 19 -16.51 11.95 2.30
C PRO A 19 -17.39 11.66 1.08
N TYR A 20 -18.32 10.71 1.19
CA TYR A 20 -19.35 10.44 0.21
C TYR A 20 -20.67 11.01 0.73
N GLN A 21 -20.96 12.28 0.41
CA GLN A 21 -22.34 12.67 0.28
C GLN A 21 -22.85 11.95 -0.97
N ALA A 22 -23.69 10.93 -0.80
CA ALA A 22 -24.32 10.22 -1.91
C ALA A 22 -25.31 11.16 -2.62
N MET A 23 -24.79 12.13 -3.37
CA MET A 23 -25.57 12.96 -4.27
C MET A 23 -25.63 12.21 -5.60
N GLY A 24 -26.74 11.49 -5.80
CA GLY A 24 -27.08 10.64 -6.96
C GLY A 24 -26.43 11.02 -8.29
N GLY A 25 -25.25 10.46 -8.57
CA GLY A 25 -24.52 10.62 -9.82
C GLY A 25 -24.14 9.24 -10.39
N LEU A 26 -25.13 8.53 -10.92
CA LEU A 26 -25.01 7.19 -11.52
C LEU A 26 -24.13 7.10 -12.79
N THR A 27 -23.36 8.12 -13.14
CA THR A 27 -22.54 8.13 -14.37
C THR A 27 -21.13 8.66 -14.08
N GLY A 28 -20.22 7.76 -13.70
CA GLY A 28 -18.87 8.03 -13.21
C GLY A 28 -17.84 8.56 -14.21
N PHE A 29 -18.15 9.63 -14.95
CA PHE A 29 -17.17 10.30 -15.82
C PHE A 29 -16.87 11.76 -15.42
N SER A 30 -17.65 12.37 -14.54
CA SER A 30 -17.43 13.76 -14.10
C SER A 30 -16.25 13.93 -13.13
N SER A 31 -15.75 12.85 -12.51
CA SER A 31 -14.56 12.85 -11.66
C SER A 31 -13.25 13.15 -12.40
N LEU A 32 -13.26 13.11 -13.74
CA LEU A 32 -12.09 13.32 -14.61
C LEU A 32 -12.00 14.76 -15.17
N ALA A 33 -12.95 15.63 -14.86
CA ALA A 33 -12.91 17.01 -15.33
C ALA A 33 -11.76 17.79 -14.66
N PRO A 34 -10.96 18.56 -15.43
CA PRO A 34 -9.92 19.40 -14.86
C PRO A 34 -10.55 20.44 -13.93
N GLY A 35 -10.29 20.32 -12.62
CA GLY A 35 -10.90 21.16 -11.59
C GLY A 35 -11.47 20.41 -10.39
N ILE A 36 -11.55 19.08 -10.41
CA ILE A 36 -11.75 18.28 -9.19
C ILE A 36 -10.40 18.18 -8.48
N THR A 37 -10.10 19.26 -7.75
CA THR A 37 -8.99 19.33 -6.81
C THR A 37 -9.28 18.37 -5.66
N ARG A 38 -8.32 17.52 -5.30
CA ARG A 38 -8.40 16.64 -4.13
C ARG A 38 -8.78 17.49 -2.90
N MET A 39 -9.86 17.13 -2.21
CA MET A 39 -10.43 17.90 -1.08
C MET A 39 -9.61 17.84 0.23
N ASP A 40 -8.33 17.50 0.16
CA ASP A 40 -7.45 17.59 1.32
C ASP A 40 -6.45 18.74 1.12
N THR A 41 -6.52 19.75 1.98
CA THR A 41 -5.58 20.87 2.02
C THR A 41 -4.17 20.45 2.45
N SER A 42 -4.01 19.27 3.06
CA SER A 42 -2.72 18.76 3.53
C SER A 42 -1.93 17.98 2.47
N GLY A 43 -2.57 17.54 1.39
CA GLY A 43 -1.95 16.65 0.42
C GLY A 43 -1.55 15.29 1.03
N ALA A 44 -2.36 14.71 1.93
CA ALA A 44 -2.09 13.43 2.61
C ALA A 44 -2.18 12.18 1.72
N GLY A 45 -1.99 12.35 0.41
CA GLY A 45 -1.22 11.41 -0.37
C GLY A 45 -0.02 12.18 -0.89
N LYS A 46 1.03 12.32 -0.06
CA LYS A 46 2.32 12.81 -0.56
C LYS A 46 2.58 12.00 -1.82
N LEU A 47 2.77 12.67 -2.97
CA LEU A 47 3.25 11.96 -4.15
C LEU A 47 4.48 11.20 -3.68
N LEU A 48 4.50 9.88 -3.87
CA LEU A 48 5.68 9.09 -3.54
C LEU A 48 6.86 9.79 -4.20
N SER A 49 7.96 9.95 -3.46
CA SER A 49 9.19 10.41 -4.10
C SER A 49 9.57 9.40 -5.20
N GLU A 50 10.34 9.83 -6.19
CA GLU A 50 10.82 8.94 -7.24
C GLU A 50 11.60 7.74 -6.64
N GLU A 51 12.29 7.97 -5.54
CA GLU A 51 12.96 6.92 -4.76
C GLU A 51 11.96 5.94 -4.16
N GLU A 52 10.86 6.42 -3.56
CA GLU A 52 9.82 5.58 -2.98
C GLU A 52 9.07 4.76 -4.03
N MET A 53 8.80 5.36 -5.18
CA MET A 53 8.12 4.69 -6.29
C MET A 53 8.98 3.60 -6.93
N ASN A 54 10.31 3.76 -6.90
CA ASN A 54 11.27 2.80 -7.46
C ASN A 54 11.77 1.77 -6.44
N LYS A 55 11.23 1.73 -5.21
CA LYS A 55 11.56 0.70 -4.22
C LYS A 55 11.08 -0.68 -4.71
N SER A 56 11.89 -1.69 -4.45
CA SER A 56 11.52 -3.09 -4.70
C SER A 56 10.39 -3.52 -3.78
N ILE A 57 9.58 -4.48 -4.23
CA ILE A 57 8.52 -5.06 -3.43
C ILE A 57 9.14 -5.97 -2.36
N THR A 58 8.69 -5.84 -1.13
CA THR A 58 9.19 -6.57 0.05
C THR A 58 8.08 -7.31 0.78
N SER A 59 8.47 -8.16 1.74
CA SER A 59 7.53 -8.96 2.54
C SER A 59 6.64 -8.11 3.46
N VAL A 60 7.04 -6.87 3.77
CA VAL A 60 6.34 -5.94 4.67
C VAL A 60 5.29 -5.11 3.94
N ASP A 61 5.37 -5.05 2.60
CA ASP A 61 4.48 -4.23 1.78
C ASP A 61 3.02 -4.71 1.80
N ASN A 62 2.13 -3.91 1.22
CA ASN A 62 0.72 -4.27 1.12
C ASN A 62 0.56 -5.64 0.41
N PRO A 63 -0.31 -6.55 0.89
CA PRO A 63 -0.62 -7.80 0.21
C PRO A 63 -0.85 -7.68 -1.29
N PHE A 64 -1.48 -6.59 -1.74
CA PHE A 64 -1.70 -6.29 -3.15
C PHE A 64 -0.39 -6.15 -3.94
N LEU A 65 0.62 -5.45 -3.42
CA LEU A 65 1.90 -5.30 -4.11
C LEU A 65 2.64 -6.64 -4.17
N ARG A 66 2.66 -7.36 -3.05
CA ARG A 66 3.29 -8.68 -2.96
C ARG A 66 2.72 -9.67 -3.97
N SER A 67 1.39 -9.71 -4.15
CA SER A 67 0.77 -10.64 -5.11
C SER A 67 1.20 -10.38 -6.56
N HIS A 68 1.65 -9.18 -6.88
CA HIS A 68 2.09 -8.79 -8.21
C HIS A 68 3.61 -8.89 -8.41
N ALA A 69 4.39 -9.27 -7.39
CA ALA A 69 5.85 -9.35 -7.48
C ALA A 69 6.33 -10.22 -8.66
N GLN A 70 5.67 -11.36 -8.91
CA GLN A 70 5.96 -12.22 -10.07
C GLN A 70 5.69 -11.53 -11.41
N GLY A 71 4.57 -10.80 -11.52
CA GLY A 71 4.21 -10.07 -12.74
C GLY A 71 5.22 -8.96 -13.04
N VAL A 72 5.64 -8.22 -12.01
CA VAL A 72 6.65 -7.16 -12.13
C VAL A 72 8.00 -7.75 -12.54
N PHE A 73 8.43 -8.86 -11.92
CA PHE A 73 9.66 -9.55 -12.28
C PHE A 73 9.67 -9.98 -13.75
N ASN A 74 8.60 -10.63 -14.21
CA ASN A 74 8.46 -11.07 -15.61
C ASN A 74 8.44 -9.89 -16.60
N TYR A 75 7.78 -8.80 -16.23
CA TYR A 75 7.75 -7.57 -17.03
C TYR A 75 9.16 -7.00 -17.20
N LYS A 76 9.92 -6.84 -16.10
CA LYS A 76 11.29 -6.31 -16.15
C LYS A 76 12.21 -7.20 -16.98
N LEU A 77 12.08 -8.52 -16.87
CA LEU A 77 12.80 -9.47 -17.71
C LEU A 77 12.44 -9.31 -19.20
N GLY A 78 11.17 -9.12 -19.52
CA GLY A 78 10.69 -8.88 -20.89
C GLY A 78 11.17 -7.56 -21.50
N VAL A 79 11.43 -6.54 -20.67
CA VAL A 79 12.00 -5.24 -21.09
C VAL A 79 13.54 -5.27 -21.11
N ASN A 80 14.17 -6.41 -20.76
CA ASN A 80 15.62 -6.57 -20.58
C ASN A 80 16.22 -5.70 -19.47
N ASP A 81 15.43 -5.27 -18.49
CA ASP A 81 15.92 -4.62 -17.27
C ASP A 81 16.37 -5.68 -16.25
N MET A 82 17.56 -6.22 -16.46
CA MET A 82 18.14 -7.26 -15.61
C MET A 82 18.36 -6.76 -14.17
N ASN A 83 18.83 -5.52 -14.01
CA ASN A 83 19.09 -4.95 -12.69
C ASN A 83 17.80 -4.74 -11.90
N GLY A 84 16.74 -4.27 -12.54
CA GLY A 84 15.44 -4.13 -11.91
C GLY A 84 14.78 -5.47 -11.61
N ALA A 85 14.97 -6.49 -12.45
CA ALA A 85 14.48 -7.84 -12.22
C ALA A 85 15.17 -8.48 -11.00
N GLU A 86 16.49 -8.35 -10.88
CA GLU A 86 17.25 -8.84 -9.72
C GLU A 86 16.74 -8.27 -8.38
N ARG A 87 16.31 -7.00 -8.37
CA ARG A 87 15.73 -6.37 -7.15
C ARG A 87 14.42 -7.01 -6.69
N GLU A 88 13.56 -7.43 -7.61
CA GLU A 88 12.27 -8.08 -7.26
C GLU A 88 12.41 -9.57 -6.97
N ARG A 89 13.53 -10.16 -7.39
CA ARG A 89 13.80 -11.60 -7.37
C ARG A 89 13.66 -12.19 -5.96
N HIS A 90 14.10 -11.45 -4.94
CA HIS A 90 14.01 -11.84 -3.54
C HIS A 90 12.57 -12.10 -3.09
N GLU A 91 11.64 -11.18 -3.34
CA GLU A 91 10.24 -11.38 -2.91
C GLU A 91 9.57 -12.49 -3.71
N VAL A 92 9.87 -12.62 -5.02
CA VAL A 92 9.37 -13.71 -5.86
C VAL A 92 9.79 -15.09 -5.34
N GLU A 93 11.08 -15.27 -5.05
CA GLU A 93 11.61 -16.53 -4.51
C GLU A 93 11.08 -16.82 -3.11
N SER A 94 10.94 -15.80 -2.27
CA SER A 94 10.43 -15.97 -0.91
C SER A 94 8.99 -16.50 -0.87
N GLN A 95 8.15 -16.08 -1.82
CA GLN A 95 6.76 -16.49 -1.92
C GLN A 95 6.59 -17.93 -2.39
N MET A 96 7.56 -18.45 -3.15
CA MET A 96 7.56 -19.82 -3.60
C MET A 96 7.83 -20.76 -2.43
N ARG A 97 7.02 -21.82 -2.35
CA ARG A 97 7.26 -22.90 -1.40
C ARG A 97 8.44 -23.73 -1.88
N ARG A 98 9.38 -24.02 -0.98
CA ARG A 98 10.56 -24.80 -1.33
C ARG A 98 10.20 -26.29 -1.47
N PRO A 99 10.86 -27.04 -2.35
CA PRO A 99 10.63 -28.49 -2.46
C PRO A 99 10.84 -29.19 -1.11
N GLY A 100 9.83 -29.92 -0.63
CA GLY A 100 9.90 -30.64 0.65
C GLY A 100 9.64 -29.80 1.91
N GLU A 101 9.37 -28.50 1.79
CA GLU A 101 9.05 -27.62 2.93
C GLU A 101 7.64 -27.90 3.47
N SER A 102 7.51 -28.08 4.79
CA SER A 102 6.18 -28.21 5.42
C SER A 102 5.42 -26.89 5.38
N GLU A 103 4.11 -26.91 5.59
CA GLU A 103 3.30 -25.67 5.60
C GLU A 103 3.71 -24.76 6.75
N LEU A 104 3.98 -25.35 7.91
CA LEU A 104 4.39 -24.61 9.09
C LEU A 104 5.74 -23.92 8.86
N ASP A 105 6.71 -24.62 8.28
CA ASP A 105 8.04 -24.07 8.00
C ASP A 105 7.97 -22.91 7.00
N TYR A 106 7.11 -23.02 5.98
CA TYR A 106 6.86 -21.95 5.03
C TYR A 106 6.34 -20.68 5.71
N TYR A 107 5.31 -20.82 6.56
CA TYR A 107 4.72 -19.67 7.26
C TYR A 107 5.68 -19.06 8.28
N GLU A 108 6.44 -19.89 8.98
CA GLU A 108 7.45 -19.44 9.94
C GLU A 108 8.55 -18.64 9.25
N ARG A 109 9.10 -19.15 8.15
CA ARG A 109 10.10 -18.43 7.35
C ARG A 109 9.58 -17.08 6.88
N ARG A 110 8.37 -17.03 6.33
CA ARG A 110 7.73 -15.78 5.89
C ARG A 110 7.47 -14.80 7.04
N TYR A 111 7.19 -15.32 8.24
CA TYR A 111 7.03 -14.49 9.43
C TYR A 111 8.38 -13.90 9.87
N GLN A 112 9.43 -14.71 9.94
CA GLN A 112 10.77 -14.27 10.30
C GLN A 112 11.30 -13.21 9.32
N GLU A 113 11.10 -13.40 8.01
CA GLU A 113 11.44 -12.40 6.98
C GLU A 113 10.74 -11.05 7.18
N ARG A 114 9.47 -11.05 7.62
CA ARG A 114 8.73 -9.80 7.91
C ARG A 114 9.25 -9.14 9.19
N VAL A 115 9.50 -9.93 10.23
CA VAL A 115 10.01 -9.41 11.51
C VAL A 115 11.39 -8.79 11.31
N SER A 116 12.29 -9.48 10.61
CA SER A 116 13.65 -8.99 10.35
C SER A 116 13.64 -7.69 9.52
N LEU A 117 12.85 -7.62 8.46
CA LEU A 117 12.71 -6.42 7.63
C LEU A 117 12.02 -5.27 8.38
N SER A 118 11.02 -5.57 9.22
CA SER A 118 10.37 -4.54 10.03
C SER A 118 11.31 -3.95 11.09
N ALA A 119 12.16 -4.78 11.70
CA ALA A 119 13.15 -4.34 12.68
C ALA A 119 14.19 -3.42 12.02
N SER A 120 14.72 -3.79 10.85
CA SER A 120 15.66 -2.95 10.11
C SER A 120 15.01 -1.66 9.59
N TYR A 121 13.73 -1.70 9.20
CA TYR A 121 13.00 -0.52 8.74
C TYR A 121 12.78 0.52 9.84
N VAL A 122 12.61 0.06 11.09
CA VAL A 122 12.47 0.94 12.26
C VAL A 122 13.82 1.57 12.62
N GLU A 123 14.92 0.82 12.56
CA GLU A 123 16.27 1.35 12.84
C GLU A 123 16.71 2.46 11.87
N ILE A 124 16.26 2.43 10.60
CA ILE A 124 16.63 3.43 9.59
C ILE A 124 15.83 4.74 9.74
N ARG A 125 14.71 4.74 10.47
CA ARG A 125 13.79 5.89 10.59
C ARG A 125 13.89 6.65 11.92
N VAL A 126 14.82 6.27 12.81
CA VAL A 126 15.14 6.97 14.07
C VAL A 126 16.41 7.81 13.87
#